data_AF-A0A958P1C1-F1
#
_entry.id   AF-A0A958P1C1-F1
#
_cell.length_a   1.000
_cell.length_b   1.000
_cell.length_c   1.000
_cell.angle_alpha   90.00
_cell.angle_beta   90.00
_cell.angle_gamma   90.00
#
_symmetry.space_group_name_H-M   'P 1'
#
loop_
_entity.id
_entity.type
_entity.pdbx_description
1 polymer ?
#
loop_
_entity_poly.entity_id
_entity_poly.type
_entity_poly.pdbx_seq_one_letter_code
_entity_poly.pdbx_strand_id
1 'polypeptide(L)'
;DCDVGELVFTSDTVDNVNLNGTEISSKIDFENFVINKSVSIADMELPEYNVGFPWRMLSNKVNFYINDSTLYHAITDEELADEKLYNSYITAYKKFFSVYKNKGDLKSSNTCYAEMKDVETRRLKYLYEHEGGIDNLLNYQLNVFLKYFAEYGTSPIKSIKISGWVILIFAFFYFFFYSDWDRINRKFLINRGEKLISYFRSEQKLEDLYSEKHKEDINTYSQFKENLKESKTEVPFFFMLFLKPLYWISVIKHQFNSFLYKRVEFLQGRWVDLSAGKKTLVGTATFVTILTYGLYLVAVRSLNSLILSINTFTTLGFGDIPVVGVSRYVAILEGFLGWFLLSIFSVSLISQILQN
;
A
#
# COMPACT_ATOMS: atom_id res chain seq x y z
N ASP A 1 -47.24 -18.98 12.56
CA ASP A 1 -47.13 -17.68 13.24
C ASP A 1 -47.15 -17.91 14.74
N CYS A 2 -45.99 -17.75 15.36
CA CYS A 2 -45.77 -17.88 16.80
C CYS A 2 -45.23 -16.53 17.28
N ASP A 3 -45.99 -15.86 18.16
CA ASP A 3 -45.57 -14.63 18.84
C ASP A 3 -44.91 -15.02 20.16
N VAL A 4 -43.65 -14.62 20.32
CA VAL A 4 -42.81 -14.92 21.48
C VAL A 4 -42.38 -13.59 22.09
N GLY A 5 -42.83 -13.33 23.32
CA GLY A 5 -42.43 -12.12 24.06
C GLY A 5 -40.92 -12.07 24.27
N GLU A 6 -40.37 -13.06 24.99
CA GLU A 6 -38.94 -13.18 25.27
C GLU A 6 -38.44 -14.59 24.95
N LEU A 7 -37.30 -14.67 24.24
CA LEU A 7 -36.62 -15.92 23.93
C LEU A 7 -35.20 -15.88 24.51
N VAL A 8 -34.95 -16.67 25.56
CA VAL A 8 -33.65 -16.72 26.23
C VAL A 8 -33.16 -18.17 26.28
N PHE A 9 -31.98 -18.42 25.73
CA PHE A 9 -31.27 -19.69 25.89
C PHE A 9 -30.04 -19.50 26.77
N THR A 10 -29.85 -20.39 27.74
CA THR A 10 -28.76 -20.30 28.72
C THR A 10 -28.04 -21.63 28.88
N SER A 11 -26.76 -21.67 28.50
CA SER A 11 -25.89 -22.85 28.66
C SER A 11 -26.37 -24.12 27.94
N ASP A 12 -27.13 -23.95 26.85
CA ASP A 12 -27.61 -25.06 26.03
C ASP A 12 -26.71 -25.30 24.81
N THR A 13 -26.71 -26.54 24.33
CA THR A 13 -26.13 -26.90 23.03
C THR A 13 -27.22 -27.51 22.17
N VAL A 14 -27.48 -26.90 21.02
CA VAL A 14 -28.54 -27.33 20.10
C VAL A 14 -27.94 -27.54 18.72
N ASP A 15 -28.39 -28.60 18.04
CA ASP A 15 -27.94 -28.90 16.70
C ASP A 15 -28.60 -27.98 15.66
N ASN A 16 -29.93 -27.93 15.67
CA ASN A 16 -30.73 -27.14 14.72
C ASN A 16 -31.72 -26.26 15.47
N VAL A 17 -31.82 -25.00 15.07
CA VAL A 17 -32.81 -24.05 15.60
C VAL A 17 -33.69 -23.60 14.43
N ASN A 18 -35.01 -23.68 14.57
CA ASN A 18 -35.96 -23.20 13.57
C ASN A 18 -36.83 -22.09 14.17
N LEU A 19 -36.66 -20.88 13.66
CA LEU A 19 -37.39 -19.66 14.05
C LEU A 19 -38.18 -19.10 12.86
N ASN A 20 -38.51 -19.93 11.87
CA ASN A 20 -39.28 -19.49 10.71
C ASN A 20 -40.65 -18.95 11.14
N GLY A 21 -41.05 -17.79 10.60
CA GLY A 21 -42.34 -17.14 10.89
C GLY A 21 -42.56 -16.84 12.38
N THR A 22 -41.46 -16.70 13.14
CA THR A 22 -41.51 -16.34 14.55
C THR A 22 -41.36 -14.83 14.69
N GLU A 23 -42.27 -14.23 15.44
CA GLU A 23 -42.19 -12.82 15.82
C GLU A 23 -41.68 -12.74 17.26
N ILE A 24 -40.54 -12.08 17.45
CA ILE A 24 -40.00 -11.83 18.78
C ILE A 24 -40.21 -10.36 19.12
N SER A 25 -41.12 -10.09 20.05
CA SER A 25 -41.59 -8.73 20.31
C SER A 25 -40.76 -7.97 21.34
N SER A 26 -40.14 -8.65 22.32
CA SER A 26 -39.46 -7.95 23.44
C SER A 26 -37.95 -8.19 23.55
N LYS A 27 -37.49 -9.45 23.60
CA LYS A 27 -36.07 -9.78 23.81
C LYS A 27 -35.69 -11.12 23.19
N ILE A 28 -34.51 -11.18 22.56
CA ILE A 28 -33.84 -12.45 22.24
C ILE A 28 -32.41 -12.44 22.78
N ASP A 29 -32.04 -13.44 23.55
CA ASP A 29 -30.73 -13.50 24.20
C ASP A 29 -30.15 -14.90 24.25
N PHE A 30 -28.87 -15.03 23.92
CA PHE A 30 -28.15 -16.30 23.91
C PHE A 30 -26.92 -16.19 24.81
N GLU A 31 -27.03 -16.70 26.03
CA GLU A 31 -25.94 -16.74 27.00
C GLU A 31 -25.29 -18.12 27.03
N ASN A 32 -24.00 -18.21 26.68
CA ASN A 32 -23.27 -19.48 26.59
C ASN A 32 -23.98 -20.56 25.74
N PHE A 33 -24.76 -20.13 24.76
CA PHE A 33 -25.49 -21.01 23.85
C PHE A 33 -24.63 -21.39 22.64
N VAL A 34 -24.64 -22.67 22.26
CA VAL A 34 -23.91 -23.17 21.09
C VAL A 34 -24.87 -23.81 20.10
N ILE A 35 -24.83 -23.31 18.87
CA ILE A 35 -25.55 -23.91 17.74
C ILE A 35 -24.57 -24.70 16.90
N ASN A 36 -24.73 -26.03 16.79
CA ASN A 36 -23.75 -26.88 16.11
C ASN A 36 -23.92 -26.90 14.59
N LYS A 37 -25.15 -26.97 14.08
CA LYS A 37 -25.40 -27.21 12.65
C LYS A 37 -26.03 -26.00 11.99
N SER A 38 -27.28 -25.66 12.33
CA SER A 38 -28.07 -24.80 11.45
C SER A 38 -29.10 -23.94 12.20
N VAL A 39 -29.37 -22.74 11.67
CA VAL A 39 -30.40 -21.82 12.17
C VAL A 39 -31.28 -21.36 11.01
N SER A 40 -32.56 -21.70 11.09
CA SER A 40 -33.56 -21.26 10.12
C SER A 40 -34.28 -20.02 10.62
N ILE A 41 -34.30 -18.96 9.80
CA ILE A 41 -34.81 -17.63 10.19
C ILE A 41 -35.71 -16.99 9.10
N ALA A 42 -36.40 -17.82 8.31
CA ALA A 42 -37.28 -17.35 7.24
C ALA A 42 -38.42 -16.52 7.82
N ASP A 43 -38.63 -15.31 7.29
CA ASP A 43 -39.70 -14.40 7.72
C ASP A 43 -39.74 -14.16 9.25
N MET A 44 -38.57 -14.23 9.90
CA MET A 44 -38.43 -13.91 11.32
C MET A 44 -38.53 -12.40 11.54
N GLU A 45 -39.28 -11.99 12.57
CA GLU A 45 -39.31 -10.61 13.07
C GLU A 45 -38.50 -10.50 14.36
N LEU A 46 -37.67 -9.46 14.44
CA LEU A 46 -36.74 -9.21 15.55
C LEU A 46 -37.08 -7.88 16.22
N PRO A 47 -36.89 -7.78 17.54
CA PRO A 47 -37.01 -6.50 18.20
C PRO A 47 -35.87 -5.58 17.77
N GLU A 48 -36.18 -4.29 17.59
CA GLU A 48 -35.20 -3.29 17.12
C GLU A 48 -34.02 -3.12 18.10
N TYR A 49 -34.33 -3.27 19.38
CA TYR A 49 -33.39 -3.26 20.50
C TYR A 49 -33.54 -4.58 21.29
N ASN A 50 -32.57 -4.96 22.12
CA ASN A 50 -32.59 -6.17 22.96
C ASN A 50 -32.33 -7.52 22.25
N VAL A 51 -31.49 -7.51 21.19
CA VAL A 51 -30.83 -8.71 20.68
C VAL A 51 -29.48 -8.90 21.37
N GLY A 52 -29.40 -9.90 22.25
CA GLY A 52 -28.33 -10.11 23.23
C GLY A 52 -27.14 -10.96 22.79
N PHE A 53 -27.02 -11.32 21.51
CA PHE A 53 -25.95 -12.21 21.03
C PHE A 53 -25.24 -11.69 19.78
N PRO A 54 -23.93 -11.97 19.60
CA PRO A 54 -23.17 -11.52 18.43
C PRO A 54 -23.46 -12.35 17.18
N TRP A 55 -23.34 -11.74 16.00
CA TRP A 55 -23.60 -12.42 14.71
C TRP A 55 -22.76 -13.68 14.52
N ARG A 56 -21.55 -13.72 15.08
CA ARG A 56 -20.64 -14.88 15.00
C ARG A 56 -21.29 -16.20 15.46
N MET A 57 -22.32 -16.16 16.31
CA MET A 57 -23.04 -17.36 16.72
C MET A 57 -23.86 -17.98 15.57
N LEU A 58 -24.40 -17.14 14.68
CA LEU A 58 -25.22 -17.51 13.51
C LEU A 58 -24.41 -17.62 12.22
N SER A 59 -23.25 -16.97 12.15
CA SER A 59 -22.35 -16.92 10.99
C SER A 59 -22.18 -18.28 10.32
N ASN A 60 -22.41 -18.34 9.00
CA ASN A 60 -22.38 -19.54 8.16
C ASN A 60 -23.36 -20.67 8.52
N LYS A 61 -24.33 -20.43 9.41
CA LYS A 61 -25.34 -21.43 9.82
C LYS A 61 -26.76 -21.07 9.39
N VAL A 62 -26.95 -19.85 8.87
CA VAL A 62 -28.23 -19.35 8.39
C VAL A 62 -28.72 -20.18 7.20
N ASN A 63 -30.01 -20.52 7.22
CA ASN A 63 -30.72 -21.24 6.17
C ASN A 63 -32.22 -20.91 6.25
N PHE A 64 -33.02 -21.39 5.30
CA PHE A 64 -34.48 -21.47 5.43
C PHE A 64 -34.96 -22.90 5.22
N TYR A 65 -35.74 -23.46 6.14
CA TYR A 65 -36.57 -24.64 5.85
C TYR A 65 -37.69 -24.25 4.86
N ILE A 66 -37.62 -24.80 3.64
CA ILE A 66 -38.71 -24.73 2.66
C ILE A 66 -39.80 -25.75 3.04
N ASN A 67 -39.38 -26.98 3.35
CA ASN A 67 -40.19 -28.06 3.91
C ASN A 67 -39.42 -28.71 5.08
N ASP A 68 -40.01 -29.68 5.79
CA ASP A 68 -39.40 -30.38 6.94
C ASP A 68 -38.01 -31.01 6.66
N SER A 69 -37.65 -31.20 5.39
CA SER A 69 -36.38 -31.81 4.97
C SER A 69 -35.53 -30.96 4.02
N THR A 70 -36.06 -29.88 3.44
CA THR A 70 -35.35 -29.09 2.41
C THR A 70 -34.88 -27.76 2.98
N LEU A 71 -33.56 -27.59 2.97
CA LEU A 71 -32.88 -26.39 3.43
C LEU A 71 -32.46 -25.53 2.24
N TYR A 72 -32.75 -24.24 2.34
CA TYR A 72 -32.30 -23.22 1.41
C TYR A 72 -31.10 -22.48 2.00
N HIS A 73 -29.98 -22.47 1.29
CA HIS A 73 -28.73 -21.82 1.71
C HIS A 73 -28.24 -20.72 0.73
N ALA A 74 -28.94 -20.53 -0.39
CA ALA A 74 -28.50 -19.66 -1.49
C ALA A 74 -27.08 -20.01 -1.98
N ILE A 75 -26.79 -21.29 -2.19
CA ILE A 75 -25.48 -21.80 -2.63
C ILE A 75 -25.57 -22.38 -4.05
N THR A 76 -26.57 -23.20 -4.31
CA THR A 76 -26.73 -23.90 -5.59
C THR A 76 -27.37 -23.01 -6.65
N ASP A 77 -27.14 -23.32 -7.92
CA ASP A 77 -27.73 -22.56 -9.03
C ASP A 77 -29.27 -22.60 -8.99
N GLU A 78 -29.86 -23.74 -8.60
CA GLU A 78 -31.31 -23.88 -8.42
C GLU A 78 -31.86 -22.94 -7.33
N GLU A 79 -31.16 -22.83 -6.20
CA GLU A 79 -31.53 -21.89 -5.12
C GLU A 79 -31.36 -20.43 -5.55
N LEU A 80 -30.27 -20.11 -6.25
CA LEU A 80 -29.97 -18.75 -6.70
C LEU A 80 -30.90 -18.27 -7.82
N ALA A 81 -31.48 -19.20 -8.58
CA ALA A 81 -32.49 -18.93 -9.60
C ALA A 81 -33.84 -18.51 -9.00
N ASP A 82 -34.20 -18.98 -7.79
CA ASP A 82 -35.43 -18.57 -7.11
C ASP A 82 -35.28 -17.15 -6.54
N GLU A 83 -35.74 -16.18 -7.32
CA GLU A 83 -35.66 -14.77 -6.95
C GLU A 83 -36.43 -14.46 -5.65
N LYS A 84 -37.56 -15.12 -5.40
CA LYS A 84 -38.40 -14.84 -4.23
C LYS A 84 -37.70 -15.31 -2.96
N LEU A 85 -37.26 -16.57 -2.93
CA LEU A 85 -36.54 -17.12 -1.78
C LEU A 85 -35.23 -16.39 -1.54
N TYR A 86 -34.49 -16.05 -2.59
CA TYR A 86 -33.30 -15.22 -2.48
C TYR A 86 -33.60 -13.86 -1.86
N ASN A 87 -34.63 -13.15 -2.32
CA ASN A 87 -34.95 -11.82 -1.81
C ASN A 87 -35.37 -11.87 -0.33
N SER A 88 -36.13 -12.89 0.07
CA SER A 88 -36.41 -13.15 1.49
C SER A 88 -35.13 -13.45 2.28
N TYR A 89 -34.19 -14.21 1.70
CA TYR A 89 -32.91 -14.56 2.33
C TYR A 89 -32.05 -13.32 2.60
N ILE A 90 -31.88 -12.47 1.60
CA ILE A 90 -31.19 -11.19 1.75
C ILE A 90 -31.92 -10.27 2.75
N THR A 91 -33.25 -10.30 2.77
CA THR A 91 -34.04 -9.49 3.73
C THR A 91 -33.76 -9.91 5.17
N ALA A 92 -33.65 -11.21 5.46
CA ALA A 92 -33.28 -11.70 6.78
C ALA A 92 -31.90 -11.16 7.22
N TYR A 93 -30.89 -11.23 6.35
CA TYR A 93 -29.58 -10.61 6.62
C TYR A 93 -29.68 -9.10 6.89
N LYS A 94 -30.47 -8.36 6.08
CA LYS A 94 -30.68 -6.91 6.26
C LYS A 94 -31.33 -6.56 7.60
N LYS A 95 -32.26 -7.37 8.09
CA LYS A 95 -32.86 -7.19 9.43
C LYS A 95 -31.78 -7.29 10.51
N PHE A 96 -31.02 -8.39 10.52
CA PHE A 96 -29.93 -8.57 11.48
C PHE A 96 -28.85 -7.48 11.38
N PHE A 97 -28.43 -7.14 10.16
CA PHE A 97 -27.49 -6.04 9.91
C PHE A 97 -27.98 -4.73 10.55
N SER A 98 -29.26 -4.40 10.38
CA SER A 98 -29.86 -3.16 10.90
C SER A 98 -29.92 -3.17 12.42
N VAL A 99 -30.33 -4.28 13.04
CA VAL A 99 -30.34 -4.45 14.50
C VAL A 99 -28.94 -4.27 15.09
N TYR A 100 -27.92 -4.94 14.54
CA TYR A 100 -26.55 -4.80 15.04
C TYR A 100 -26.00 -3.40 14.85
N LYS A 101 -26.31 -2.76 13.72
CA LYS A 101 -25.93 -1.38 13.44
C LYS A 101 -26.58 -0.42 14.44
N ASN A 102 -27.88 -0.52 14.66
CA ASN A 102 -28.64 0.35 15.57
C ASN A 102 -28.18 0.23 17.03
N LYS A 103 -27.72 -0.97 17.44
CA LYS A 103 -27.13 -1.20 18.78
C LYS A 103 -25.68 -0.72 18.92
N GLY A 104 -25.02 -0.32 17.82
CA GLY A 104 -23.60 0.03 17.80
C GLY A 104 -22.64 -1.18 17.82
N ASP A 105 -23.13 -2.41 17.58
CA ASP A 105 -22.27 -3.58 17.38
C ASP A 105 -21.76 -3.63 15.93
N LEU A 106 -20.80 -2.76 15.64
CA LEU A 106 -20.19 -2.64 14.32
C LEU A 106 -19.50 -3.93 13.87
N LYS A 107 -18.97 -4.74 14.79
CA LYS A 107 -18.28 -5.98 14.45
C LYS A 107 -19.27 -7.01 13.90
N SER A 108 -20.38 -7.23 14.60
CA SER A 108 -21.44 -8.13 14.14
C SER A 108 -22.11 -7.59 12.87
N SER A 109 -22.38 -6.29 12.82
CA SER A 109 -22.97 -5.62 11.65
C SER A 109 -22.10 -5.80 10.39
N ASN A 110 -20.80 -5.49 10.47
CA ASN A 110 -19.87 -5.65 9.34
C ASN A 110 -19.70 -7.11 8.90
N THR A 111 -19.66 -8.06 9.86
CA THR A 111 -19.55 -9.49 9.53
C THR A 111 -20.80 -10.00 8.83
N CYS A 112 -21.98 -9.64 9.34
CA CYS A 112 -23.27 -9.97 8.72
C CYS A 112 -23.39 -9.37 7.31
N TYR A 113 -23.00 -8.10 7.15
CA TYR A 113 -22.97 -7.43 5.85
C TYR A 113 -22.03 -8.12 4.86
N ALA A 114 -20.82 -8.50 5.29
CA ALA A 114 -19.86 -9.20 4.43
C ALA A 114 -20.41 -10.57 3.98
N GLU A 115 -21.03 -11.34 4.88
CA GLU A 115 -21.69 -12.61 4.52
C GLU A 115 -22.88 -12.41 3.56
N MET A 116 -23.69 -11.37 3.78
CA MET A 116 -24.78 -11.01 2.86
C MET A 116 -24.22 -10.69 1.46
N LYS A 117 -23.15 -9.89 1.38
CA LYS A 117 -22.49 -9.54 0.12
C LYS A 117 -21.84 -10.75 -0.57
N ASP A 118 -21.39 -11.73 0.19
CA ASP A 118 -20.91 -13.01 -0.36
C ASP A 118 -22.04 -13.75 -1.10
N VAL A 119 -23.24 -13.80 -0.52
CA VAL A 119 -24.43 -14.38 -1.15
C VAL A 119 -24.80 -13.60 -2.41
N GLU A 120 -24.81 -12.27 -2.36
CA GLU A 120 -25.06 -11.43 -3.55
C GLU A 120 -24.03 -11.66 -4.65
N THR A 121 -22.76 -11.86 -4.28
CA THR A 121 -21.69 -12.15 -5.24
C THR A 121 -21.90 -13.50 -5.93
N ARG A 122 -22.40 -14.51 -5.21
CA ARG A 122 -22.79 -15.80 -5.79
C ARG A 122 -23.93 -15.64 -6.78
N ARG A 123 -24.97 -14.86 -6.45
CA ARG A 123 -26.07 -14.58 -7.40
C ARG A 123 -25.58 -13.84 -8.65
N LEU A 124 -24.70 -12.84 -8.50
CA LEU A 124 -24.12 -12.13 -9.65
C LEU A 124 -23.32 -13.07 -10.56
N LYS A 125 -22.60 -14.03 -9.98
CA LYS A 125 -21.91 -15.08 -10.73
C LYS A 125 -22.90 -15.91 -11.53
N TYR A 126 -23.96 -16.41 -10.88
CA TYR A 126 -25.03 -17.18 -11.52
C TYR A 126 -25.66 -16.42 -12.70
N LEU A 127 -26.04 -15.14 -12.49
CA LEU A 127 -26.63 -14.30 -13.53
C LEU A 127 -25.67 -14.10 -14.71
N TYR A 128 -24.39 -13.88 -14.44
CA TYR A 128 -23.38 -13.78 -15.51
C TYR A 128 -23.24 -15.10 -16.29
N GLU A 129 -23.23 -16.25 -15.63
CA GLU A 129 -23.05 -17.56 -16.28
C GLU A 129 -24.27 -17.96 -17.13
N HIS A 130 -25.47 -17.53 -16.77
CA HIS A 130 -26.72 -17.95 -17.44
C HIS A 130 -27.29 -16.90 -18.40
N GLU A 131 -27.29 -15.62 -18.01
CA GLU A 131 -27.83 -14.53 -18.82
C GLU A 131 -26.74 -13.84 -19.64
N GLY A 132 -25.48 -13.95 -19.23
CA GLY A 132 -24.35 -13.25 -19.86
C GLY A 132 -24.42 -11.74 -19.63
N GLY A 133 -23.82 -10.98 -20.55
CA GLY A 133 -23.83 -9.51 -20.54
C GLY A 133 -22.63 -8.87 -19.85
N ILE A 134 -22.19 -7.73 -20.40
CA ILE A 134 -21.06 -6.95 -19.87
C ILE A 134 -21.39 -6.41 -18.47
N ASP A 135 -22.63 -5.99 -18.24
CA ASP A 135 -23.05 -5.45 -16.95
C ASP A 135 -22.95 -6.50 -15.83
N ASN A 136 -23.45 -7.72 -16.07
CA ASN A 136 -23.35 -8.83 -15.12
C ASN A 136 -21.89 -9.23 -14.87
N LEU A 137 -21.06 -9.28 -15.93
CA LEU A 137 -19.62 -9.54 -15.80
C LEU A 137 -18.94 -8.48 -14.91
N LEU A 138 -19.14 -7.20 -15.22
CA LEU A 138 -18.51 -6.10 -14.50
C LEU A 138 -18.99 -6.04 -13.05
N ASN A 139 -20.29 -6.23 -12.80
CA ASN A 139 -20.84 -6.27 -11.43
C ASN A 139 -20.27 -7.42 -10.62
N TYR A 140 -20.16 -8.62 -11.21
CA TYR A 140 -19.55 -9.77 -10.54
C TYR A 140 -18.07 -9.51 -10.23
N GLN A 141 -17.28 -9.10 -11.23
CA GLN A 141 -15.84 -8.85 -11.05
C GLN A 141 -15.57 -7.73 -10.06
N LEU A 142 -16.38 -6.67 -10.07
CA LEU A 142 -16.29 -5.58 -9.10
C LEU A 142 -16.56 -6.09 -7.68
N ASN A 143 -17.58 -6.93 -7.47
CA ASN A 143 -17.86 -7.49 -6.14
C ASN A 143 -16.74 -8.43 -5.66
N VAL A 144 -16.21 -9.28 -6.54
CA VAL A 144 -15.04 -10.13 -6.24
C VAL A 144 -13.83 -9.28 -5.84
N PHE A 145 -13.57 -8.20 -6.58
CA PHE A 145 -12.53 -7.26 -6.27
C PHE A 145 -12.75 -6.56 -4.92
N LEU A 146 -13.97 -6.05 -4.65
CA LEU A 146 -14.30 -5.37 -3.40
C LEU A 146 -14.21 -6.30 -2.18
N LYS A 147 -14.58 -7.58 -2.32
CA LYS A 147 -14.39 -8.61 -1.29
C LYS A 147 -12.92 -8.74 -0.91
N TYR A 148 -12.07 -8.88 -1.92
CA TYR A 148 -10.63 -9.04 -1.73
C TYR A 148 -9.99 -7.78 -1.17
N PHE A 149 -10.30 -6.61 -1.75
CA PHE A 149 -9.64 -5.34 -1.44
C PHE A 149 -10.05 -4.76 -0.09
N ALA A 150 -11.36 -4.71 0.20
CA ALA A 150 -11.89 -3.93 1.30
C ALA A 150 -12.96 -4.67 2.13
N GLU A 151 -13.18 -5.97 1.92
CA GLU A 151 -14.31 -6.72 2.51
C GLU A 151 -15.64 -6.00 2.25
N TYR A 152 -15.87 -5.67 0.98
CA TYR A 152 -17.04 -4.89 0.54
C TYR A 152 -17.14 -3.49 1.17
N GLY A 153 -16.00 -2.91 1.57
CA GLY A 153 -15.91 -1.59 2.17
C GLY A 153 -16.03 -1.58 3.70
N THR A 154 -16.12 -2.76 4.34
CA THR A 154 -16.20 -2.86 5.81
C THR A 154 -14.84 -2.77 6.50
N SER A 155 -13.72 -2.94 5.78
CA SER A 155 -12.37 -2.98 6.35
C SER A 155 -11.36 -2.07 5.61
N PRO A 156 -11.20 -0.79 6.01
CA PRO A 156 -10.21 0.12 5.44
C PRO A 156 -8.78 -0.34 5.66
N ILE A 157 -8.50 -1.07 6.76
CA ILE A 157 -7.17 -1.58 7.08
C ILE A 157 -6.71 -2.57 5.99
N LYS A 158 -7.62 -3.38 5.46
CA LYS A 158 -7.32 -4.32 4.36
C LYS A 158 -6.94 -3.57 3.09
N SER A 159 -7.70 -2.52 2.76
CA SER A 159 -7.41 -1.62 1.63
C SER A 159 -6.03 -0.99 1.75
N ILE A 160 -5.66 -0.49 2.93
CA ILE A 160 -4.33 0.08 3.19
C ILE A 160 -3.22 -0.96 2.96
N LYS A 161 -3.38 -2.19 3.49
CA LYS A 161 -2.38 -3.25 3.32
C LYS A 161 -2.17 -3.60 1.85
N ILE A 162 -3.25 -3.74 1.09
CA ILE A 162 -3.18 -4.09 -0.34
C ILE A 162 -2.56 -2.94 -1.15
N SER A 163 -2.97 -1.70 -0.90
CA SER A 163 -2.35 -0.52 -1.53
C SER A 163 -0.85 -0.43 -1.24
N GLY A 164 -0.43 -0.74 0.00
CA GLY A 164 0.99 -0.81 0.36
C GLY A 164 1.76 -1.87 -0.44
N TRP A 165 1.18 -3.05 -0.66
CA TRP A 165 1.77 -4.09 -1.51
C TRP A 165 1.86 -3.65 -2.99
N VAL A 166 0.83 -2.99 -3.50
CA VAL A 166 0.84 -2.45 -4.87
C VAL A 166 2.00 -1.47 -5.05
N ILE A 167 2.17 -0.53 -4.12
CA ILE A 167 3.31 0.41 -4.10
C ILE A 167 4.64 -0.34 -4.08
N LEU A 168 4.80 -1.36 -3.24
CA LEU A 168 6.06 -2.12 -3.18
C LEU A 168 6.37 -2.87 -4.49
N ILE A 169 5.36 -3.44 -5.15
CA ILE A 169 5.52 -4.13 -6.43
C ILE A 169 5.98 -3.16 -7.53
N PHE A 170 5.36 -1.98 -7.63
CA PHE A 170 5.77 -0.96 -8.59
C PHE A 170 7.12 -0.34 -8.24
N ALA A 171 7.41 -0.10 -6.95
CA ALA A 171 8.73 0.34 -6.50
C ALA A 171 9.83 -0.66 -6.90
N PHE A 172 9.58 -1.96 -6.74
CA PHE A 172 10.49 -3.00 -7.20
C PHE A 172 10.66 -2.97 -8.71
N PHE A 173 9.57 -2.77 -9.47
CA PHE A 173 9.66 -2.58 -10.92
C PHE A 173 10.58 -1.39 -11.26
N TYR A 174 10.32 -0.20 -10.70
CA TYR A 174 11.11 1.02 -10.99
C TYR A 174 12.58 0.93 -10.58
N PHE A 175 12.93 0.08 -9.62
CA PHE A 175 14.32 -0.16 -9.22
C PHE A 175 15.21 -0.51 -10.42
N PHE A 176 14.68 -1.24 -11.39
CA PHE A 176 15.43 -1.67 -12.57
C PHE A 176 15.42 -0.66 -13.73
N PHE A 177 14.62 0.41 -13.68
CA PHE A 177 14.46 1.36 -14.79
C PHE A 177 14.98 2.75 -14.49
N TYR A 178 15.80 3.28 -15.40
CA TYR A 178 16.41 4.60 -15.27
C TYR A 178 15.44 5.68 -14.74
N SER A 179 15.90 6.42 -13.72
CA SER A 179 15.19 7.57 -13.17
C SER A 179 16.07 8.82 -13.21
N ASP A 180 15.49 9.95 -13.58
CA ASP A 180 16.19 11.24 -13.62
C ASP A 180 16.59 11.78 -12.23
N TRP A 181 16.00 11.23 -11.15
CA TRP A 181 16.32 11.63 -9.78
C TRP A 181 17.68 11.11 -9.30
N ASP A 182 18.04 9.86 -9.61
CA ASP A 182 19.37 9.33 -9.28
C ASP A 182 20.37 9.43 -10.42
N ARG A 183 19.90 9.42 -11.67
CA ARG A 183 20.72 9.37 -12.89
C ARG A 183 21.71 8.19 -12.89
N ILE A 184 21.44 7.13 -12.12
CA ILE A 184 22.26 5.93 -12.05
C ILE A 184 21.94 5.10 -13.30
N ASN A 185 22.85 5.14 -14.27
CA ASN A 185 22.78 4.32 -15.48
C ASN A 185 24.10 3.60 -15.75
N ARG A 186 24.11 2.74 -16.77
CA ARG A 186 25.31 2.01 -17.19
C ARG A 186 26.50 2.95 -17.43
N LYS A 187 26.28 4.10 -18.09
CA LYS A 187 27.32 5.09 -18.39
C LYS A 187 27.91 5.69 -17.11
N PHE A 188 27.07 5.98 -16.11
CA PHE A 188 27.50 6.44 -14.79
C PHE A 188 28.43 5.41 -14.13
N LEU A 189 28.05 4.13 -14.11
CA LEU A 189 28.86 3.06 -13.52
C LEU A 189 30.18 2.85 -14.26
N ILE A 190 30.18 2.87 -15.60
CA ILE A 190 31.40 2.79 -16.41
C ILE A 190 32.34 3.97 -16.09
N ASN A 191 31.82 5.20 -16.10
CA ASN A 191 32.61 6.39 -15.79
C ASN A 191 33.19 6.38 -14.36
N ARG A 192 32.52 5.71 -13.40
CA ARG A 192 33.03 5.52 -12.03
C ARG A 192 34.10 4.43 -11.99
N GLY A 193 33.92 3.33 -12.71
CA GLY A 193 34.90 2.26 -12.85
C GLY A 193 36.19 2.74 -13.50
N GLU A 194 36.11 3.51 -14.59
CA GLU A 194 37.27 4.09 -15.27
C GLU A 194 38.10 4.98 -14.35
N LYS A 195 37.45 5.75 -13.46
CA LYS A 195 38.14 6.59 -12.47
C LYS A 195 38.85 5.79 -11.39
N LEU A 196 38.26 4.67 -10.96
CA LEU A 196 38.95 3.76 -10.04
C LEU A 196 40.18 3.16 -10.74
N ILE A 197 40.05 2.72 -12.00
CA ILE A 197 41.16 2.22 -12.79
C ILE A 197 42.26 3.28 -12.94
N SER A 198 41.92 4.54 -13.23
CA SER A 198 42.91 5.62 -13.34
C SER A 198 43.65 5.86 -12.03
N TYR A 199 42.95 5.85 -10.90
CA TYR A 199 43.56 5.99 -9.56
C TYR A 199 44.58 4.88 -9.25
N PHE A 200 44.27 3.61 -9.55
CA PHE A 200 45.22 2.51 -9.31
C PHE A 200 46.42 2.51 -10.26
N ARG A 201 46.29 3.15 -11.43
CA ARG A 201 47.33 3.20 -12.47
C ARG A 201 48.24 4.42 -12.37
N SER A 202 47.76 5.54 -11.85
CA SER A 202 48.53 6.78 -11.71
C SER A 202 49.19 6.87 -10.33
N GLU A 203 50.18 7.75 -10.21
CA GLU A 203 50.75 8.14 -8.91
C GLU A 203 49.95 9.29 -8.25
N GLN A 204 48.82 9.68 -8.85
CA GLN A 204 48.01 10.79 -8.37
C GLN A 204 47.27 10.39 -7.10
N LYS A 205 47.23 11.31 -6.13
CA LYS A 205 46.45 11.13 -4.91
C LYS A 205 44.95 11.29 -5.19
N LEU A 206 44.10 10.76 -4.32
CA LEU A 206 42.66 10.96 -4.37
C LEU A 206 42.29 12.45 -4.32
N GLU A 207 43.05 13.24 -3.56
CA GLU A 207 42.90 14.70 -3.47
C GLU A 207 43.15 15.39 -4.83
N ASP A 208 44.18 14.96 -5.56
CA ASP A 208 44.55 15.54 -6.85
C ASP A 208 43.49 15.19 -7.91
N LEU A 209 43.01 13.95 -7.93
CA LEU A 209 41.92 13.51 -8.81
C LEU A 209 40.59 14.24 -8.51
N TYR A 210 40.29 14.51 -7.23
CA TYR A 210 39.12 15.29 -6.85
C TYR A 210 39.25 16.75 -7.27
N SER A 211 40.42 17.36 -7.03
CA SER A 211 40.69 18.77 -7.31
C SER A 211 40.76 19.06 -8.82
N GLU A 212 41.36 18.18 -9.62
CA GLU A 212 41.37 18.30 -11.09
C GLU A 212 39.94 18.25 -11.65
N LYS A 213 39.11 17.34 -11.13
CA LYS A 213 37.72 17.20 -11.60
C LYS A 213 36.86 18.43 -11.30
N HIS A 214 37.07 19.08 -10.16
CA HIS A 214 36.27 20.24 -9.73
C HIS A 214 36.98 21.57 -10.02
N LYS A 215 38.02 21.56 -10.86
CA LYS A 215 38.80 22.76 -11.20
C LYS A 215 37.94 23.86 -11.83
N GLU A 216 36.98 23.49 -12.68
CA GLU A 216 36.02 24.44 -13.26
C GLU A 216 35.12 25.06 -12.20
N ASP A 217 34.53 24.25 -11.31
CA ASP A 217 33.69 24.74 -10.21
C ASP A 217 34.47 25.71 -9.29
N ILE A 218 35.72 25.34 -8.95
CA ILE A 218 36.62 26.18 -8.14
C ILE A 218 36.89 27.51 -8.85
N ASN A 219 37.18 27.47 -10.15
CA ASN A 219 37.41 28.67 -10.95
C ASN A 219 36.16 29.57 -10.97
N THR A 220 34.97 29.00 -11.13
CA THR A 220 33.70 29.73 -11.04
C THR A 220 33.51 30.37 -9.67
N TYR A 221 33.84 29.67 -8.59
CA TYR A 221 33.75 30.24 -7.24
C TYR A 221 34.75 31.36 -6.98
N SER A 222 35.97 31.25 -7.51
CA SER A 222 36.95 32.35 -7.42
C SER A 222 36.51 33.57 -8.22
N GLN A 223 35.97 33.39 -9.43
CA GLN A 223 35.41 34.47 -10.23
C GLN A 223 34.21 35.12 -9.53
N PHE A 224 33.33 34.32 -8.94
CA PHE A 224 32.20 34.83 -8.16
C PHE A 224 32.66 35.68 -6.96
N LYS A 225 33.71 35.26 -6.26
CA LYS A 225 34.30 36.04 -5.16
C LYS A 225 34.92 37.34 -5.63
N GLU A 226 35.56 37.33 -6.79
CA GLU A 226 36.21 38.50 -7.40
C GLU A 226 35.16 39.52 -7.84
N ASN A 227 34.12 39.07 -8.55
CA ASN A 227 32.95 39.89 -8.89
C ASN A 227 32.29 40.48 -7.63
N LEU A 228 32.14 39.71 -6.55
CA LEU A 228 31.60 40.22 -5.28
C LEU A 228 32.49 41.29 -4.62
N LYS A 229 33.80 41.31 -4.88
CA LYS A 229 34.70 42.34 -4.36
C LYS A 229 34.65 43.60 -5.21
N GLU A 230 34.62 43.46 -6.53
CA GLU A 230 34.57 44.56 -7.47
C GLU A 230 33.24 45.33 -7.37
N SER A 231 32.12 44.61 -7.25
CA SER A 231 30.79 45.23 -7.16
C SER A 231 30.43 45.75 -5.75
N LYS A 232 31.38 45.84 -4.82
CA LYS A 232 31.14 46.26 -3.41
C LYS A 232 30.65 47.69 -3.25
N THR A 233 30.97 48.55 -4.20
CA THR A 233 30.51 49.95 -4.24
C THR A 233 29.27 50.14 -5.10
N GLU A 234 28.95 49.18 -5.97
CA GLU A 234 27.88 49.28 -6.97
C GLU A 234 26.60 48.53 -6.56
N VAL A 235 26.67 47.69 -5.52
CA VAL A 235 25.60 46.79 -5.12
C VAL A 235 25.21 47.00 -3.65
N PRO A 236 23.91 47.06 -3.31
CA PRO A 236 23.46 47.30 -1.95
C PRO A 236 23.94 46.25 -0.92
N PHE A 237 24.19 46.70 0.32
CA PHE A 237 24.78 45.85 1.37
C PHE A 237 23.96 44.57 1.67
N PHE A 238 22.63 44.66 1.63
CA PHE A 238 21.74 43.52 1.91
C PHE A 238 21.88 42.43 0.84
N PHE A 239 22.13 42.79 -0.41
CA PHE A 239 22.38 41.81 -1.47
C PHE A 239 23.69 41.04 -1.23
N MET A 240 24.73 41.74 -0.74
CA MET A 240 25.98 41.10 -0.32
C MET A 240 25.84 40.20 0.91
N LEU A 241 24.91 40.52 1.81
CA LEU A 241 24.62 39.69 3.00
C LEU A 241 24.13 38.29 2.61
N PHE A 242 23.36 38.17 1.53
CA PHE A 242 22.87 36.88 1.02
C PHE A 242 23.88 36.13 0.13
N LEU A 243 24.69 36.86 -0.65
CA LEU A 243 25.65 36.23 -1.58
C LEU A 243 26.93 35.72 -0.91
N LYS A 244 27.38 36.32 0.19
CA LYS A 244 28.57 35.87 0.92
C LYS A 244 28.42 34.44 1.49
N PRO A 245 27.30 34.07 2.16
CA PRO A 245 27.04 32.70 2.59
C PRO A 245 27.10 31.67 1.45
N LEU A 246 26.57 32.00 0.27
CA LEU A 246 26.58 31.13 -0.92
C LEU A 246 28.00 30.75 -1.35
N TYR A 247 28.92 31.72 -1.41
CA TYR A 247 30.35 31.45 -1.67
C TYR A 247 30.95 30.57 -0.56
N TRP A 248 30.66 30.89 0.70
CA TRP A 248 31.27 30.21 1.84
C TRP A 248 30.85 28.73 1.92
N ILE A 249 29.56 28.43 1.72
CA ILE A 249 29.03 27.06 1.66
C ILE A 249 29.73 26.24 0.56
N SER A 250 29.95 26.85 -0.60
CA SER A 250 30.60 26.20 -1.75
C SER A 250 32.07 25.86 -1.45
N VAL A 251 32.81 26.79 -0.85
CA VAL A 251 34.22 26.58 -0.47
C VAL A 251 34.37 25.58 0.67
N ILE A 252 33.50 25.63 1.68
CA ILE A 252 33.52 24.67 2.80
C ILE A 252 33.34 23.25 2.28
N LYS A 253 32.39 23.02 1.38
CA LYS A 253 32.16 21.70 0.79
C LYS A 253 33.43 21.18 0.10
N HIS A 254 34.11 22.04 -0.65
CA HIS A 254 35.37 21.67 -1.32
C HIS A 254 36.47 21.35 -0.31
N GLN A 255 36.72 22.22 0.67
CA GLN A 255 37.76 22.04 1.69
C GLN A 255 37.52 20.80 2.53
N PHE A 256 36.27 20.57 2.94
CA PHE A 256 35.88 19.38 3.69
C PHE A 256 36.13 18.10 2.88
N ASN A 257 35.75 18.09 1.59
CA ASN A 257 35.98 16.94 0.72
C ASN A 257 37.48 16.69 0.47
N SER A 258 38.28 17.71 0.14
CA SER A 258 39.73 17.55 -0.04
C SER A 258 40.40 17.06 1.25
N PHE A 259 39.99 17.58 2.41
CA PHE A 259 40.44 17.08 3.71
C PHE A 259 40.08 15.60 3.92
N LEU A 260 38.85 15.18 3.62
CA LEU A 260 38.43 13.79 3.71
C LEU A 260 39.24 12.91 2.77
N TYR A 261 39.38 13.28 1.49
CA TYR A 261 40.14 12.49 0.51
C TYR A 261 41.60 12.33 0.91
N LYS A 262 42.20 13.36 1.54
CA LYS A 262 43.56 13.28 2.09
C LYS A 262 43.67 12.33 3.29
N ARG A 263 42.63 12.26 4.14
CA ARG A 263 42.57 11.35 5.31
C ARG A 263 42.29 9.89 4.91
N VAL A 264 41.55 9.72 3.83
CA VAL A 264 41.10 8.44 3.26
C VAL A 264 42.11 7.95 2.19
N GLU A 265 43.28 8.59 2.08
CA GLU A 265 44.33 8.17 1.16
C GLU A 265 44.96 6.85 1.63
N PHE A 266 44.64 5.77 0.92
CA PHE A 266 45.13 4.41 1.25
C PHE A 266 46.31 3.97 0.37
N LEU A 267 46.59 4.71 -0.71
CA LEU A 267 47.56 4.33 -1.74
C LEU A 267 48.68 5.37 -1.84
N GLN A 268 49.92 4.93 -1.63
CA GLN A 268 51.12 5.78 -1.72
C GLN A 268 51.96 5.33 -2.94
N GLY A 269 51.50 5.61 -4.15
CA GLY A 269 52.17 5.22 -5.40
C GLY A 269 51.24 4.49 -6.38
N ARG A 270 51.78 3.65 -7.28
CA ARG A 270 50.94 2.80 -8.15
C ARG A 270 50.69 1.44 -7.50
N TRP A 271 49.58 0.80 -7.85
CA TRP A 271 49.25 -0.55 -7.34
C TRP A 271 50.37 -1.57 -7.56
N VAL A 272 51.05 -1.50 -8.71
CA VAL A 272 52.12 -2.43 -9.10
C VAL A 272 53.30 -2.35 -8.14
N ASP A 273 53.60 -1.16 -7.63
CA ASP A 273 54.79 -0.85 -6.84
C ASP A 273 54.65 -1.23 -5.35
N LEU A 274 53.48 -1.73 -4.93
CA LEU A 274 53.21 -2.14 -3.55
C LEU A 274 53.76 -3.54 -3.22
N SER A 275 54.25 -3.71 -1.98
CA SER A 275 54.64 -5.02 -1.43
C SER A 275 53.43 -5.95 -1.24
N ALA A 276 53.65 -7.26 -1.20
CA ALA A 276 52.57 -8.26 -1.14
C ALA A 276 51.60 -8.05 0.04
N GLY A 277 52.11 -7.75 1.24
CA GLY A 277 51.27 -7.46 2.42
C GLY A 277 50.54 -6.11 2.35
N LYS A 278 51.11 -5.09 1.69
CA LYS A 278 50.40 -3.83 1.47
C LYS A 278 49.30 -3.99 0.41
N LYS A 279 49.54 -4.81 -0.63
CA LYS A 279 48.53 -5.14 -1.66
C LYS A 279 47.29 -5.80 -1.05
N THR A 280 47.46 -6.75 -0.13
CA THR A 280 46.30 -7.40 0.51
C THR A 280 45.50 -6.43 1.39
N LEU A 281 46.17 -5.58 2.16
CA LEU A 281 45.50 -4.57 3.00
C LEU A 281 44.74 -3.54 2.14
N VAL A 282 45.43 -2.91 1.20
CA VAL A 282 44.84 -1.89 0.31
C VAL A 282 43.74 -2.50 -0.56
N GLY A 283 43.92 -3.72 -1.05
CA GLY A 283 42.90 -4.47 -1.78
C GLY A 283 41.65 -4.75 -0.96
N THR A 284 41.82 -5.19 0.29
CA THR A 284 40.68 -5.43 1.21
C THR A 284 39.94 -4.14 1.54
N ALA A 285 40.68 -3.07 1.87
CA ALA A 285 40.09 -1.76 2.15
C ALA A 285 39.33 -1.19 0.93
N THR A 286 39.90 -1.33 -0.27
CA THR A 286 39.26 -0.94 -1.53
C THR A 286 38.00 -1.75 -1.77
N PHE A 287 38.05 -3.08 -1.60
CA PHE A 287 36.89 -3.95 -1.76
C PHE A 287 35.75 -3.56 -0.80
N VAL A 288 36.06 -3.36 0.48
CA VAL A 288 35.09 -2.90 1.48
C VAL A 288 34.50 -1.53 1.10
N THR A 289 35.33 -0.62 0.58
CA THR A 289 34.86 0.71 0.14
C THR A 289 33.94 0.60 -1.08
N ILE A 290 34.30 -0.21 -2.08
CA ILE A 290 33.46 -0.46 -3.26
C ILE A 290 32.15 -1.13 -2.86
N LEU A 291 32.19 -2.12 -1.98
CA LEU A 291 31.00 -2.81 -1.48
C LEU A 291 30.08 -1.83 -0.73
N THR A 292 30.64 -1.01 0.16
CA THR A 292 29.88 0.01 0.91
C THR A 292 29.26 1.04 -0.03
N TYR A 293 30.02 1.51 -1.02
CA TYR A 293 29.51 2.44 -2.03
C TYR A 293 28.43 1.80 -2.91
N GLY A 294 28.60 0.53 -3.29
CA GLY A 294 27.60 -0.24 -4.04
C GLY A 294 26.29 -0.40 -3.24
N LEU A 295 26.38 -0.75 -1.95
CA LEU A 295 25.23 -0.81 -1.04
C LEU A 295 24.55 0.56 -0.90
N TYR A 296 25.34 1.64 -0.79
CA TYR A 296 24.80 3.00 -0.78
C TYR A 296 24.03 3.32 -2.07
N LEU A 297 24.57 2.97 -3.24
CA LEU A 297 23.87 3.18 -4.52
C LEU A 297 22.57 2.37 -4.59
N VAL A 298 22.60 1.11 -4.16
CA VAL A 298 21.39 0.27 -4.09
C VAL A 298 20.36 0.88 -3.14
N ALA A 299 20.77 1.35 -1.96
CA ALA A 299 19.87 1.97 -0.99
C ALA A 299 19.22 3.25 -1.54
N VAL A 300 20.02 4.16 -2.12
CA VAL A 300 19.51 5.39 -2.77
C VAL A 300 18.54 5.03 -3.89
N ARG A 301 18.88 4.04 -4.70
CA ARG A 301 18.05 3.56 -5.80
C ARG A 301 16.72 3.00 -5.31
N SER A 302 16.74 2.14 -4.29
CA SER A 302 15.54 1.60 -3.67
C SER A 302 14.63 2.68 -3.09
N LEU A 303 15.20 3.66 -2.37
CA LEU A 303 14.44 4.79 -1.83
C LEU A 303 13.81 5.64 -2.94
N ASN A 304 14.57 5.96 -3.99
CA ASN A 304 14.04 6.76 -5.10
C ASN A 304 12.92 6.04 -5.85
N SER A 305 13.06 4.73 -6.09
CA SER A 305 12.02 3.92 -6.71
C SER A 305 10.77 3.79 -5.85
N LEU A 306 10.93 3.71 -4.53
CA LEU A 306 9.82 3.74 -3.58
C LEU A 306 9.11 5.10 -3.60
N ILE A 307 9.85 6.20 -3.52
CA ILE A 307 9.29 7.55 -3.56
C ILE A 307 8.58 7.80 -4.89
N LEU A 308 9.13 7.31 -6.00
CA LEU A 308 8.50 7.39 -7.31
C LEU A 308 7.16 6.64 -7.35
N SER A 309 7.13 5.41 -6.85
CA SER A 309 5.89 4.62 -6.77
C SER A 309 4.85 5.29 -5.87
N ILE A 310 5.24 5.75 -4.67
CA ILE A 310 4.33 6.48 -3.78
C ILE A 310 3.73 7.70 -4.47
N ASN A 311 4.56 8.53 -5.11
CA ASN A 311 4.10 9.76 -5.76
C ASN A 311 3.20 9.49 -6.96
N THR A 312 3.50 8.42 -7.69
CA THR A 312 2.70 7.96 -8.82
C THR A 312 1.35 7.44 -8.34
N PHE A 313 1.35 6.54 -7.36
CA PHE A 313 0.17 5.92 -6.77
C PHE A 313 -0.77 6.94 -6.13
N THR A 314 -0.24 7.90 -5.37
CA THR A 314 -1.06 8.94 -4.75
C THR A 314 -1.52 10.01 -5.73
N THR A 315 -1.05 9.95 -6.99
CA THR A 315 -1.28 10.96 -8.02
C THR A 315 -0.87 12.38 -7.60
N LEU A 316 0.01 12.50 -6.58
CA LEU A 316 0.49 13.78 -6.08
C LEU A 316 1.24 14.59 -7.14
N GLY A 317 1.83 13.90 -8.13
CA GLY A 317 2.28 14.47 -9.40
C GLY A 317 3.05 15.78 -9.26
N PHE A 318 4.35 15.71 -8.95
CA PHE A 318 5.27 16.87 -8.94
C PHE A 318 5.49 17.53 -10.32
N GLY A 319 4.54 17.43 -11.25
CA GLY A 319 4.58 18.02 -12.59
C GLY A 319 5.45 17.27 -13.59
N ASP A 320 6.46 16.52 -13.16
CA ASP A 320 7.34 15.75 -14.04
C ASP A 320 7.45 14.29 -13.59
N ILE A 321 7.23 13.36 -14.51
CA ILE A 321 7.41 11.92 -14.27
C ILE A 321 8.87 11.61 -14.65
N PRO A 322 9.78 11.39 -13.68
CA PRO A 322 11.22 11.31 -13.90
C PRO A 322 11.64 9.95 -14.49
N VAL A 323 10.77 9.31 -15.26
CA VAL A 323 11.03 8.05 -15.96
C VAL A 323 10.69 8.18 -17.43
N VAL A 324 11.52 7.56 -18.26
CA VAL A 324 11.44 7.65 -19.71
C VAL A 324 11.02 6.30 -20.31
N GLY A 325 10.44 6.33 -21.52
CA GLY A 325 10.04 5.13 -22.25
C GLY A 325 8.92 4.33 -21.59
N VAL A 326 9.05 3.00 -21.55
CA VAL A 326 8.01 2.06 -21.08
C VAL A 326 7.60 2.33 -19.64
N SER A 327 8.56 2.68 -18.78
CA SER A 327 8.32 2.96 -17.36
C SER A 327 7.37 4.13 -17.13
N ARG A 328 7.28 5.08 -18.08
CA ARG A 328 6.32 6.18 -18.01
C ARG A 328 4.87 5.71 -18.16
N TYR A 329 4.60 4.76 -19.05
CA TYR A 329 3.26 4.19 -19.21
C TYR A 329 2.86 3.35 -18.00
N VAL A 330 3.82 2.63 -17.42
CA VAL A 330 3.62 1.89 -16.17
C VAL A 330 3.27 2.84 -15.03
N ALA A 331 3.93 3.99 -14.95
CA ALA A 331 3.59 5.02 -13.97
C ALA A 331 2.18 5.59 -14.17
N ILE A 332 1.77 5.86 -15.41
CA ILE A 332 0.38 6.30 -15.67
C ILE A 332 -0.63 5.25 -15.22
N LEU A 333 -0.37 3.96 -15.48
CA LEU A 333 -1.23 2.86 -15.06
C LEU A 333 -1.28 2.73 -13.54
N GLU A 334 -0.13 2.80 -12.86
CA GLU A 334 -0.07 2.82 -11.40
C GLU A 334 -0.85 4.00 -10.82
N GLY A 335 -0.75 5.19 -11.40
CA GLY A 335 -1.50 6.36 -10.94
C GLY A 335 -3.01 6.18 -11.10
N PHE A 336 -3.46 5.59 -12.21
CA PHE A 336 -4.88 5.24 -12.39
C PHE A 336 -5.35 4.22 -11.34
N LEU A 337 -4.56 3.16 -11.11
CA LEU A 337 -4.85 2.18 -10.07
C LEU A 337 -4.89 2.84 -8.69
N GLY A 338 -3.90 3.67 -8.36
CA GLY A 338 -3.82 4.33 -7.07
C GLY A 338 -4.99 5.28 -6.80
N TRP A 339 -5.37 6.09 -7.79
CA TRP A 339 -6.60 6.90 -7.72
C TRP A 339 -7.85 6.07 -7.43
N PHE A 340 -8.01 4.94 -8.14
CA PHE A 340 -9.14 4.05 -7.96
C PHE A 340 -9.16 3.41 -6.56
N LEU A 341 -8.01 2.88 -6.11
CA LEU A 341 -7.86 2.24 -4.79
C LEU A 341 -8.05 3.24 -3.64
N LEU A 342 -7.53 4.46 -3.77
CA LEU A 342 -7.69 5.53 -2.78
C LEU A 342 -9.14 6.01 -2.69
N SER A 343 -9.87 6.01 -3.80
CA SER A 343 -11.29 6.35 -3.82
C SER A 343 -12.11 5.34 -3.01
N ILE A 344 -11.89 4.04 -3.23
CA ILE A 344 -12.58 2.97 -2.48
C ILE A 344 -12.20 2.99 -1.00
N PHE A 345 -10.91 3.22 -0.69
CA PHE A 345 -10.47 3.42 0.68
C PHE A 345 -11.20 4.58 1.35
N SER A 346 -11.31 5.73 0.68
CA SER A 346 -11.99 6.91 1.22
C SER A 346 -13.47 6.64 1.48
N VAL A 347 -14.17 5.98 0.55
CA VAL A 347 -15.58 5.59 0.73
C VAL A 347 -15.74 4.62 1.89
N SER A 348 -14.86 3.62 2.03
CA SER A 348 -14.87 2.67 3.14
C SER A 348 -14.65 3.37 4.49
N LEU A 349 -13.70 4.31 4.54
CA LEU A 349 -13.41 5.11 5.74
C LEU A 349 -14.58 6.03 6.11
N ILE A 350 -15.15 6.73 5.12
CA ILE A 350 -16.35 7.57 5.33
C ILE A 350 -17.51 6.71 5.84
N SER A 351 -17.71 5.52 5.25
CA SER A 351 -18.76 4.61 5.70
C SER A 351 -18.57 4.20 7.16
N GLN A 352 -17.35 3.90 7.60
CA GLN A 352 -17.08 3.60 9.01
C GLN A 352 -17.29 4.80 9.93
N ILE A 353 -16.91 6.01 9.50
CA ILE A 353 -17.10 7.22 10.31
C ILE A 353 -18.58 7.58 10.44
N LEU A 354 -19.36 7.47 9.34
CA LEU A 354 -20.80 7.73 9.33
C LEU A 354 -21.64 6.61 9.96
N GLN A 355 -21.05 5.44 10.20
CA GLN A 355 -21.68 4.34 10.92
C GLN A 355 -21.56 4.50 12.45
N ASN A 356 -20.68 5.38 12.94
CA ASN A 356 -20.70 5.91 14.31
C ASN A 356 -21.60 7.15 14.35
#